data_AF-A0A7X3L2T0-F1
#
_entry.id   AF-A0A7X3L2T0-F1
#
_cell.length_a   1.000
_cell.length_b   1.000
_cell.length_c   1.000
_cell.angle_alpha   90.00
_cell.angle_beta   90.00
_cell.angle_gamma   90.00
#
_symmetry.space_group_name_H-M   'P 1'
#
loop_
_entity.id
_entity.type
_entity.pdbx_description
1 polymer ?
#
loop_
_entity_poly.entity_id
_entity_poly.type
_entity_poly.pdbx_seq_one_letter_code
_entity_poly.pdbx_strand_id
1 'polypeptide(L)'
;MTSVGARHRLPPDERDIIGAAVAHAARQDPTMQAMLVARLIETNATDLQDLRHAVTRRDWPGVRRTVHRIKGAAALARCASVIAAGKSIESAAGQGNAAVVNTLLPRYVAILGAFNDTLAALESNGLSQMVETGTMRMPFDAFDVRQPELPMQTARRTGTLSSGTDGAPRISIAAGQD
;
A
#
# COMPACT_ATOMS: atom_id res chain seq x y z
N MET A 1 -33.86 8.61 6.76
CA MET A 1 -33.27 7.51 5.96
C MET A 1 -32.96 8.07 4.57
N THR A 2 -31.76 8.58 4.37
CA THR A 2 -31.34 9.20 3.11
C THR A 2 -30.73 8.16 2.18
N SER A 3 -31.22 8.19 0.93
CA SER A 3 -30.88 7.34 -0.20
C SER A 3 -29.43 6.85 -0.22
N VAL A 4 -29.27 5.53 -0.36
CA VAL A 4 -28.03 4.86 -0.77
C VAL A 4 -27.46 5.63 -1.96
N GLY A 5 -26.36 6.34 -1.74
CA GLY A 5 -25.70 7.13 -2.77
C GLY A 5 -25.33 6.21 -3.93
N ALA A 6 -25.73 6.60 -5.14
CA ALA A 6 -25.36 5.88 -6.35
C ALA A 6 -23.84 5.63 -6.32
N ARG A 7 -23.43 4.37 -6.22
CA ARG A 7 -22.01 4.00 -6.28
C ARG A 7 -21.48 4.56 -7.59
N HIS A 8 -20.49 5.44 -7.50
CA HIS A 8 -19.85 5.96 -8.69
C HIS A 8 -19.28 4.77 -9.48
N ARG A 9 -19.49 4.74 -10.79
CA ARG A 9 -18.95 3.71 -11.69
C ARG A 9 -18.22 4.41 -12.82
N LEU A 10 -17.05 3.89 -13.17
CA LEU A 10 -16.34 4.31 -14.36
C LEU A 10 -17.12 3.88 -15.62
N PRO A 11 -17.05 4.64 -16.72
CA PRO A 11 -17.61 4.24 -18.00
C PRO A 11 -17.13 2.84 -18.43
N PRO A 12 -17.97 2.04 -19.14
CA PRO A 12 -17.56 0.73 -19.67
C PRO A 12 -16.24 0.78 -20.43
N ASP A 13 -16.11 1.69 -21.40
CA ASP A 13 -14.91 1.82 -22.25
C ASP A 13 -13.64 2.09 -21.43
N GLU A 14 -13.75 2.89 -20.36
CA GLU A 14 -12.62 3.17 -19.47
C GLU A 14 -12.21 1.93 -18.66
N ARG A 15 -13.18 1.10 -18.25
CA ARG A 15 -12.90 -0.17 -17.56
C ARG A 15 -12.19 -1.16 -18.47
N ASP A 16 -12.57 -1.22 -19.74
CA ASP A 16 -11.90 -2.08 -20.73
C ASP A 16 -10.47 -1.61 -21.00
N ILE A 17 -10.26 -0.29 -21.11
CA ILE A 17 -8.92 0.31 -21.23
C ILE A 17 -8.05 -0.02 -20.01
N ILE A 18 -8.61 0.07 -18.80
CA ILE A 18 -7.92 -0.29 -17.56
C ILE A 18 -7.51 -1.76 -17.59
N GLY A 19 -8.44 -2.66 -17.93
CA GLY A 19 -8.17 -4.10 -18.03
C GLY A 19 -7.02 -4.39 -19.00
N ALA A 20 -7.07 -3.83 -20.21
CA ALA A 20 -6.03 -4.01 -21.21
C ALA A 20 -4.68 -3.43 -20.76
N ALA A 21 -4.66 -2.25 -20.13
CA ALA A 21 -3.44 -1.61 -19.65
C ALA A 21 -2.77 -2.42 -18.53
N VAL A 22 -3.55 -2.90 -17.57
CA VAL A 22 -3.05 -3.71 -16.45
C VAL A 22 -2.53 -5.05 -16.95
N ALA A 23 -3.27 -5.73 -17.84
CA ALA A 23 -2.81 -6.98 -18.46
C ALA A 23 -1.51 -6.79 -19.24
N HIS A 24 -1.39 -5.69 -19.99
CA HIS A 24 -0.16 -5.35 -20.70
C HIS A 24 1.02 -5.09 -19.75
N ALA A 25 0.82 -4.32 -18.68
CA ALA A 25 1.83 -4.07 -17.66
C ALA A 25 2.28 -5.36 -16.95
N ALA A 26 1.37 -6.32 -16.80
CA ALA A 26 1.63 -7.65 -16.29
C ALA A 26 2.21 -8.63 -17.33
N ARG A 27 2.55 -8.17 -18.55
CA ARG A 27 3.02 -9.02 -19.66
C ARG A 27 2.08 -10.19 -19.96
N GLN A 28 0.78 -9.99 -19.80
CA GLN A 28 -0.27 -10.99 -20.00
C GLN A 28 -0.14 -12.23 -19.10
N ASP A 29 0.62 -12.13 -18.00
CA ASP A 29 0.73 -13.19 -17.00
C ASP A 29 -0.33 -12.98 -15.90
N PRO A 30 -1.24 -13.94 -15.67
CA PRO A 30 -2.29 -13.82 -14.67
C PRO A 30 -1.78 -13.66 -13.23
N THR A 31 -0.66 -14.28 -12.88
CA THR A 31 -0.05 -14.19 -11.55
C THR A 31 0.55 -12.80 -11.34
N MET A 32 1.32 -12.31 -12.32
CA MET A 32 1.85 -10.94 -12.26
C MET A 32 0.73 -9.90 -12.25
N GLN A 33 -0.37 -10.16 -12.97
CA GLN A 33 -1.54 -9.28 -12.98
C GLN A 33 -2.20 -9.22 -11.61
N ALA A 34 -2.45 -10.36 -10.96
CA ALA A 34 -3.01 -10.40 -9.62
C ALA A 34 -2.12 -9.66 -8.60
N MET A 35 -0.81 -9.89 -8.64
CA MET A 35 0.15 -9.20 -7.76
C MET A 35 0.16 -7.68 -8.00
N LEU A 36 0.16 -7.25 -9.26
CA LEU A 36 0.14 -5.84 -9.64
C LEU A 36 -1.14 -5.16 -9.16
N VAL A 37 -2.29 -5.80 -9.38
CA VAL A 37 -3.60 -5.32 -8.93
C VAL A 37 -3.67 -5.19 -7.42
N ALA A 38 -3.27 -6.23 -6.68
CA ALA A 38 -3.25 -6.20 -5.22
C ALA A 38 -2.39 -5.05 -4.69
N ARG A 39 -1.20 -4.85 -5.27
CA ARG A 39 -0.30 -3.76 -4.87
C ARG A 39 -0.85 -2.38 -5.18
N LEU A 40 -1.52 -2.21 -6.33
CA LEU A 40 -2.17 -0.94 -6.69
C LEU A 40 -3.30 -0.60 -5.72
N ILE A 41 -4.15 -1.56 -5.38
CA ILE A 41 -5.27 -1.36 -4.45
C ILE A 41 -4.75 -0.98 -3.06
N GLU A 42 -3.76 -1.73 -2.54
CA GLU A 42 -3.11 -1.46 -1.26
C GLU A 42 -2.52 -0.04 -1.23
N THR A 43 -1.73 0.31 -2.25
CA THR A 43 -1.08 1.62 -2.34
C THR A 43 -2.11 2.75 -2.42
N ASN A 44 -3.18 2.58 -3.20
CA ASN A 44 -4.25 3.57 -3.31
C ASN A 44 -5.00 3.76 -1.98
N ALA A 45 -5.16 2.69 -1.19
CA ALA A 45 -5.82 2.78 0.11
C ALA A 45 -4.97 3.59 1.11
N THR A 46 -3.66 3.31 1.19
CA THR A 46 -2.71 4.09 2.00
C THR A 46 -2.67 5.55 1.56
N ASP A 47 -2.52 5.81 0.26
CA ASP A 47 -2.48 7.17 -0.27
C ASP A 47 -3.81 7.91 -0.04
N LEU A 48 -4.95 7.25 -0.13
CA LEU A 48 -6.24 7.88 0.16
C LEU A 48 -6.35 8.27 1.64
N GLN A 49 -5.85 7.44 2.56
CA GLN A 49 -5.79 7.77 3.98
C GLN A 49 -4.88 8.97 4.23
N ASP A 50 -3.67 8.98 3.66
CA ASP A 50 -2.73 10.10 3.74
C ASP A 50 -3.34 11.40 3.19
N LEU A 51 -4.06 11.32 2.07
CA LEU A 51 -4.75 12.46 1.48
C LEU A 51 -5.79 13.04 2.43
N ARG A 52 -6.61 12.20 3.06
CA ARG A 52 -7.62 12.64 4.04
C ARG A 52 -6.96 13.34 5.23
N HIS A 53 -5.85 12.81 5.74
CA HIS A 53 -5.10 13.43 6.83
C HIS A 53 -4.49 14.78 6.41
N ALA A 54 -3.89 14.86 5.22
CA ALA A 54 -3.31 16.10 4.69
C ALA A 54 -4.38 17.18 4.50
N VAL A 55 -5.57 16.84 3.96
CA VAL A 55 -6.68 17.79 3.83
C VAL A 55 -7.17 18.27 5.19
N THR A 56 -7.35 17.35 6.16
CA THR A 56 -7.79 17.69 7.53
C THR A 56 -6.82 18.67 8.19
N ARG A 57 -5.52 18.48 7.99
CA ARG A 57 -4.45 19.34 8.50
C ARG A 57 -4.21 20.61 7.67
N ARG A 58 -4.91 20.77 6.55
CA ARG A 58 -4.64 21.83 5.54
C ARG A 58 -3.19 21.84 5.04
N ASP A 59 -2.56 20.68 5.00
CA ASP A 59 -1.22 20.49 4.45
C ASP A 59 -1.29 20.39 2.92
N TRP A 60 -1.36 21.54 2.24
CA TRP A 60 -1.51 21.59 0.79
C TRP A 60 -0.34 20.96 0.00
N PRO A 61 0.93 21.13 0.42
CA PRO A 61 2.03 20.35 -0.16
C PRO A 61 1.82 18.84 -0.01
N GLY A 62 1.38 18.38 1.16
CA GLY A 62 1.00 16.99 1.41
C GLY A 62 -0.10 16.51 0.48
N VAL A 63 -1.19 17.27 0.35
CA VAL A 63 -2.30 16.99 -0.58
C VAL A 63 -1.79 16.81 -2.01
N ARG A 64 -0.96 17.75 -2.50
CA ARG A 64 -0.42 17.67 -3.87
C ARG A 64 0.47 16.45 -4.07
N ARG A 65 1.36 16.15 -3.11
CA ARG A 65 2.24 14.96 -3.18
C ARG A 65 1.42 13.68 -3.25
N THR A 66 0.42 13.53 -2.39
CA THR A 66 -0.39 12.32 -2.33
C THR A 66 -1.27 12.15 -3.57
N VAL A 67 -1.91 13.23 -4.04
CA VAL A 67 -2.66 13.20 -5.30
C VAL A 67 -1.74 12.89 -6.48
N HIS A 68 -0.51 13.39 -6.49
CA HIS A 68 0.46 13.07 -7.54
C HIS A 68 0.79 11.57 -7.59
N ARG A 69 1.00 10.93 -6.43
CA ARG A 69 1.23 9.48 -6.33
C ARG A 69 0.04 8.67 -6.86
N ILE A 70 -1.17 9.01 -6.44
CA ILE A 70 -2.40 8.33 -6.91
C ILE A 70 -2.57 8.49 -8.42
N LYS A 71 -2.30 9.68 -8.97
CA LYS A 71 -2.30 9.88 -10.43
C LYS A 71 -1.28 8.99 -11.13
N GLY A 72 -0.11 8.76 -10.54
CA GLY A 72 0.89 7.84 -11.05
C GLY A 72 0.36 6.40 -11.16
N ALA A 73 -0.28 5.91 -10.11
CA ALA A 73 -0.96 4.60 -10.11
C ALA A 73 -2.08 4.53 -11.17
N ALA A 74 -2.90 5.58 -11.26
CA ALA A 74 -3.95 5.68 -12.27
C ALA A 74 -3.42 5.76 -13.71
N ALA A 75 -2.27 6.41 -13.93
CA ALA A 75 -1.63 6.51 -15.23
C ALA A 75 -1.11 5.16 -15.73
N LEU A 76 -0.55 4.33 -14.84
CA LEU A 76 -0.16 2.96 -15.14
C LEU A 76 -1.36 2.15 -15.66
N ALA A 77 -2.53 2.32 -15.06
CA ALA A 77 -3.78 1.69 -15.48
C ALA A 77 -4.56 2.50 -16.53
N ARG A 78 -4.01 3.61 -17.05
CA ARG A 78 -4.64 4.52 -18.02
C ARG A 78 -6.04 5.03 -17.63
N CYS A 79 -6.33 5.16 -16.34
CA CYS A 79 -7.60 5.68 -15.82
C CYS A 79 -7.65 7.22 -15.91
N ALA A 80 -8.25 7.74 -16.98
CA ALA A 80 -8.35 9.17 -17.26
C ALA A 80 -9.20 9.92 -16.24
N SER A 81 -10.26 9.30 -15.72
CA SER A 81 -11.18 9.88 -14.74
C SER A 81 -10.48 10.24 -13.43
N VAL A 82 -9.66 9.34 -12.88
CA VAL A 82 -8.86 9.61 -11.67
C VAL A 82 -7.83 10.71 -11.95
N ILE A 83 -7.17 10.68 -13.11
CA ILE A 83 -6.17 11.69 -13.49
C ILE A 83 -6.80 13.08 -13.58
N ALA A 84 -7.96 13.21 -14.23
CA ALA A 84 -8.65 14.48 -14.40
C ALA A 84 -9.15 15.04 -13.06
N ALA A 85 -9.76 14.19 -12.22
CA ALA A 85 -10.20 14.59 -10.90
C ALA A 85 -9.02 14.98 -9.98
N GLY A 86 -7.90 14.24 -10.07
CA GLY A 86 -6.67 14.54 -9.34
C GLY A 86 -6.05 15.88 -9.74
N LYS A 87 -6.02 16.22 -11.04
CA LYS A 87 -5.56 17.55 -11.51
C LYS A 87 -6.38 18.68 -10.89
N SER A 88 -7.69 18.49 -10.74
CA SER A 88 -8.58 19.50 -10.15
C SER A 88 -8.28 19.73 -8.67
N ILE A 89 -8.07 18.67 -7.87
CA ILE A 89 -7.67 18.80 -6.46
C ILE A 89 -6.27 19.39 -6.32
N GLU A 90 -5.31 18.94 -7.13
CA GLU A 90 -3.92 19.42 -7.07
C GLU A 90 -3.84 20.92 -7.39
N SER A 91 -4.65 21.40 -8.35
CA SER A 91 -4.76 22.82 -8.68
C SER A 91 -5.35 23.63 -7.51
N ALA A 92 -6.47 23.17 -6.93
CA ALA A 92 -7.11 23.84 -5.78
C ALA A 92 -6.19 23.88 -4.55
N ALA A 93 -5.45 22.80 -4.28
CA ALA A 93 -4.44 22.75 -3.23
C ALA A 93 -3.26 23.68 -3.53
N GLY A 94 -2.81 23.78 -4.79
CA GLY A 94 -1.77 24.72 -5.21
C GLY A 94 -2.14 26.19 -4.95
N GLN A 95 -3.43 26.51 -4.97
CA GLN A 95 -3.98 27.84 -4.65
C GLN A 95 -4.31 28.03 -3.16
N GLY A 96 -4.13 26.98 -2.33
CA GLY A 96 -4.53 26.99 -0.93
C GLY A 96 -6.04 27.10 -0.69
N ASN A 97 -6.86 26.81 -1.70
CA ASN A 97 -8.32 26.99 -1.63
C ASN A 97 -8.98 25.79 -0.95
N ALA A 98 -9.02 25.84 0.39
CA ALA A 98 -9.60 24.79 1.23
C ALA A 98 -11.07 24.49 0.89
N ALA A 99 -11.86 25.51 0.56
CA ALA A 99 -13.28 25.35 0.25
C ALA A 99 -13.48 24.51 -1.01
N VAL A 100 -12.71 24.79 -2.07
CA VAL A 100 -12.75 24.02 -3.32
C VAL A 100 -12.22 22.61 -3.10
N VAL A 101 -11.11 22.43 -2.38
CA VAL A 101 -10.59 21.08 -2.04
C VAL A 101 -11.66 20.25 -1.32
N ASN A 102 -12.31 20.81 -0.29
CA ASN A 102 -13.34 20.11 0.47
C ASN A 102 -14.59 19.79 -0.38
N THR A 103 -14.90 20.63 -1.37
CA THR A 103 -16.01 20.39 -2.32
C THR A 103 -15.66 19.27 -3.30
N LEU A 104 -14.43 19.21 -3.79
CA LEU A 104 -13.99 18.24 -4.79
C LEU A 104 -13.64 16.87 -4.19
N LEU A 105 -13.18 16.83 -2.94
CA LEU A 105 -12.67 15.62 -2.30
C LEU A 105 -13.68 14.46 -2.32
N PRO A 106 -14.97 14.62 -1.93
CA PRO A 106 -15.93 13.51 -1.96
C PRO A 106 -16.06 12.87 -3.36
N ARG A 107 -16.09 13.70 -4.41
CA ARG A 107 -16.15 13.23 -5.79
C ARG A 107 -14.88 12.46 -6.18
N TYR A 108 -13.71 12.98 -5.82
CA TYR A 108 -12.45 12.29 -6.09
C TYR A 108 -12.37 10.94 -5.39
N VAL A 109 -12.78 10.87 -4.11
CA VAL A 109 -12.85 9.62 -3.35
C VAL A 109 -13.78 8.61 -4.03
N ALA A 110 -14.93 9.05 -4.52
CA ALA A 110 -15.87 8.16 -5.22
C ALA A 110 -15.29 7.63 -6.55
N ILE A 111 -14.61 8.48 -7.32
CA ILE A 111 -13.93 8.07 -8.57
C ILE A 111 -12.79 7.08 -8.28
N LEU A 112 -11.97 7.35 -7.26
CA LEU A 112 -10.90 6.44 -6.84
C LEU A 112 -11.45 5.10 -6.32
N GLY A 113 -12.57 5.12 -5.61
CA GLY A 113 -13.29 3.91 -5.20
C GLY A 113 -13.73 3.07 -6.41
N ALA A 114 -14.34 3.70 -7.40
CA ALA A 114 -14.75 3.01 -8.63
C ALA A 114 -13.57 2.44 -9.43
N PHE A 115 -12.42 3.11 -9.39
CA PHE A 115 -11.18 2.60 -9.96
C PHE A 115 -10.70 1.34 -9.22
N ASN A 116 -10.65 1.38 -7.88
CA ASN A 116 -10.28 0.21 -7.08
C ASN A 116 -11.26 -0.96 -7.25
N ASP A 117 -12.57 -0.69 -7.36
CA ASP A 117 -13.57 -1.71 -7.66
C ASP A 117 -13.32 -2.37 -9.03
N THR A 118 -12.90 -1.57 -10.01
CA THR A 118 -12.54 -2.07 -11.35
C THR A 118 -11.29 -2.95 -11.27
N LEU A 119 -10.27 -2.54 -10.51
CA LEU A 119 -9.07 -3.34 -10.29
C LEU A 119 -9.40 -4.68 -9.60
N ALA A 120 -10.21 -4.66 -8.54
CA ALA A 120 -10.60 -5.87 -7.80
C ALA A 120 -11.39 -6.87 -8.67
N ALA A 121 -12.20 -6.38 -9.61
CA ALA A 121 -12.89 -7.23 -10.58
C ALA A 121 -11.90 -7.96 -11.52
N LEU A 122 -10.77 -7.35 -11.86
CA LEU A 122 -9.74 -7.99 -12.68
C LEU A 122 -9.01 -9.12 -11.94
N GLU A 123 -8.77 -8.96 -10.64
CA GLU A 123 -8.18 -10.00 -9.79
C GLU A 123 -9.11 -11.22 -9.72
N SER A 124 -10.40 -10.99 -9.47
CA SER A 124 -11.40 -12.06 -9.39
C SER A 124 -11.49 -12.87 -10.69
N ASN A 125 -11.48 -12.17 -11.84
CA ASN A 125 -11.51 -12.83 -13.15
C ASN A 125 -10.23 -13.61 -13.47
N GLY A 126 -9.06 -13.11 -13.05
CA GLY A 126 -7.79 -13.82 -13.21
C GLY A 126 -7.74 -15.12 -12.40
N LEU A 127 -8.21 -15.07 -11.15
CA LEU A 127 -8.29 -16.25 -10.27
C LEU A 127 -9.25 -17.32 -10.82
N SER A 128 -10.41 -16.92 -11.36
CA SER A 128 -11.34 -17.86 -11.99
C SER A 128 -10.73 -18.55 -13.21
N GLN A 129 -9.99 -17.82 -14.06
CA GLN A 129 -9.31 -18.42 -15.22
C GLN A 129 -8.21 -19.40 -14.81
N MET A 130 -7.45 -19.10 -13.75
CA MET A 130 -6.39 -19.97 -13.24
C MET A 130 -6.92 -21.31 -12.67
N VAL A 131 -8.12 -21.30 -12.09
CA VAL A 131 -8.80 -22.51 -11.62
C VAL A 131 -9.29 -23.36 -12.79
N GLU A 132 -9.86 -22.75 -13.83
CA GLU A 132 -10.35 -23.46 -15.02
C GLU A 132 -9.23 -24.06 -15.88
N THR A 133 -8.08 -23.39 -16.02
CA THR A 133 -6.95 -23.92 -16.80
C THR A 133 -6.07 -24.94 -16.06
N GLY A 134 -6.48 -25.37 -14.86
CA GLY A 134 -5.71 -26.35 -14.06
C GLY A 134 -4.31 -25.86 -13.67
N THR A 135 -4.06 -24.54 -13.74
CA THR A 135 -2.75 -23.91 -13.50
C THR A 135 -2.58 -23.52 -12.03
N MET A 136 -3.36 -24.12 -11.12
CA MET A 136 -3.31 -23.85 -9.69
C MET A 136 -2.01 -24.39 -9.07
N ARG A 137 -0.93 -23.62 -9.21
CA ARG A 137 0.26 -23.71 -8.39
C ARG A 137 0.26 -22.50 -7.46
N MET A 138 -0.22 -22.72 -6.24
CA MET A 138 -0.23 -21.71 -5.16
C MET A 138 1.20 -21.19 -4.94
N PRO A 139 1.44 -19.87 -4.89
CA PRO A 139 2.57 -19.33 -4.16
C PRO A 139 2.05 -18.80 -2.83
N PHE A 140 1.95 -19.65 -1.81
CA PHE A 140 1.85 -19.15 -0.44
C PHE A 140 2.42 -20.13 0.58
N ASP A 141 3.74 -20.01 0.81
CA ASP A 141 4.44 -20.39 2.04
C ASP A 141 5.47 -19.29 2.34
N ALA A 142 5.05 -18.03 2.50
CA ALA A 142 5.93 -16.97 2.99
C ALA A 142 5.18 -15.69 3.38
N PHE A 143 4.18 -15.76 4.27
CA PHE A 143 3.88 -14.61 5.13
C PHE A 143 3.17 -15.09 6.40
N ASP A 144 3.92 -15.87 7.20
CA ASP A 144 3.58 -16.08 8.61
C ASP A 144 3.99 -14.82 9.40
N VAL A 145 3.11 -13.83 9.44
CA VAL A 145 3.12 -12.83 10.52
C VAL A 145 2.22 -13.35 11.61
N ARG A 146 2.72 -14.34 12.35
CA ARG A 146 2.41 -14.60 13.76
C ARG A 146 3.33 -15.73 14.27
N GLN A 147 4.53 -15.38 14.73
CA GLN A 147 5.18 -16.24 15.73
C GLN A 147 4.40 -16.10 17.04
N PRO A 148 3.80 -17.18 17.59
CA PRO A 148 3.33 -17.20 18.95
C PRO A 148 4.52 -17.38 19.90
N GLU A 149 4.63 -16.47 20.86
CA GLU A 149 5.43 -16.58 22.09
C GLU A 149 5.29 -17.96 22.75
N LEU A 150 6.38 -18.71 23.00
CA LEU A 150 6.41 -19.87 23.90
C LEU A 150 7.85 -20.18 24.38
N PRO A 151 8.05 -20.86 25.54
CA PRO A 151 8.45 -20.21 26.79
C PRO A 151 9.88 -20.53 27.26
N MET A 152 10.32 -19.76 28.27
CA MET A 152 11.37 -20.17 29.22
C MET A 152 11.16 -21.61 29.70
N GLN A 153 12.15 -22.48 29.52
CA GLN A 153 12.36 -23.60 30.43
C GLN A 153 13.84 -23.92 30.61
N THR A 154 14.17 -23.97 31.89
CA THR A 154 15.41 -24.28 32.59
C THR A 154 16.08 -25.60 32.17
N ALA A 155 17.40 -25.56 32.00
CA ALA A 155 18.25 -26.74 32.16
C ALA A 155 19.38 -26.42 33.16
N ARG A 156 19.21 -26.93 34.39
CA ARG A 156 20.29 -27.13 35.37
C ARG A 156 20.87 -28.53 35.18
N ARG A 157 22.20 -28.66 35.10
CA ARG A 157 23.07 -29.55 35.91
C ARG A 157 24.50 -29.48 35.36
N THR A 158 25.52 -29.00 36.07
CA THR A 158 26.21 -29.50 37.28
C THR A 158 27.49 -30.28 36.92
N GLY A 159 28.62 -29.67 37.28
CA GLY A 159 29.84 -30.32 37.79
C GLY A 159 31.05 -30.32 36.83
N THR A 160 32.32 -30.17 37.26
CA THR A 160 32.95 -29.72 38.52
C THR A 160 34.47 -29.64 38.26
N LEU A 161 35.18 -28.67 38.89
CA LEU A 161 36.62 -28.66 39.27
C LEU A 161 37.68 -28.60 38.11
N SER A 162 38.84 -27.93 38.20
CA SER A 162 39.55 -27.22 39.27
C SER A 162 40.72 -26.39 38.70
N SER A 163 41.20 -25.46 39.52
CA SER A 163 42.62 -25.11 39.77
C SER A 163 43.41 -24.22 38.80
N GLY A 164 43.99 -23.15 39.38
CA GLY A 164 45.15 -22.42 38.84
C GLY A 164 45.01 -20.91 39.01
N THR A 165 44.92 -20.39 40.24
CA THR A 165 46.00 -19.60 40.90
C THR A 165 46.66 -18.53 40.01
N ASP A 166 46.47 -17.28 40.42
CA ASP A 166 47.53 -16.38 40.90
C ASP A 166 47.56 -14.99 40.22
N GLY A 167 47.75 -13.95 41.04
CA GLY A 167 48.22 -12.64 40.60
C GLY A 167 47.18 -11.56 40.23
N ALA A 168 46.57 -10.93 41.21
CA ALA A 168 46.44 -9.46 41.19
C ALA A 168 47.78 -8.88 41.72
N PRO A 169 48.24 -7.64 41.40
CA PRO A 169 47.35 -6.47 41.37
C PRO A 169 47.75 -5.27 40.46
N ARG A 170 46.78 -4.35 40.32
CA ARG A 170 46.92 -2.88 40.46
C ARG A 170 47.62 -2.00 39.38
N ILE A 171 46.87 -0.93 39.03
CA ILE A 171 47.24 0.51 38.91
C ILE A 171 47.17 1.18 37.51
N SER A 172 46.61 2.42 37.55
CA SER A 172 46.62 3.57 36.60
C SER A 172 45.65 3.48 35.42
N ILE A 173 44.60 4.29 35.27
CA ILE A 173 44.46 5.77 35.29
C ILE A 173 45.52 6.49 34.45
N ALA A 174 45.13 6.92 33.25
CA ALA A 174 45.44 8.24 32.72
C ALA A 174 44.36 8.65 31.71
N ALA A 175 43.72 9.77 32.01
CA ALA A 175 42.96 10.57 31.07
C ALA A 175 43.93 11.46 30.28
N GLY A 176 43.47 11.92 29.11
CA GLY A 176 44.07 13.01 28.36
C GLY A 176 44.37 12.62 26.92
N GLN A 177 44.21 13.49 25.92
CA GLN A 177 43.78 14.88 25.88
C GLN A 177 43.49 15.18 24.40
N ASP A 178 42.57 16.13 24.19
CA ASP A 178 42.44 17.06 23.05
C ASP A 178 42.27 16.50 21.62
#